data_AF-A0AAW2KKV1-F1
#
_entry.id   AF-A0AAW2KKV1-F1
#
_cell.length_a   1.000
_cell.length_b   1.000
_cell.length_c   1.000
_cell.angle_alpha   90.00
_cell.angle_beta   90.00
_cell.angle_gamma   90.00
#
_symmetry.space_group_name_H-M   'P 1'
#
loop_
_entity.id
_entity.type
_entity.pdbx_description
1 polymer ?
#
loop_
_entity_poly.entity_id
_entity_poly.type
_entity_poly.pdbx_seq_one_letter_code
_entity_poly.pdbx_strand_id
1 'polypeptide(L)'
;MQKDGDFDGHTSDLEEISRKVFSAHFGQLSIIFLWLSGMYFHGARFSNYEAWLSDPTHIGPSAQVVWPIVGQEILNALMLFAGWFHYHKAAPKLAWFQDVESMLNHHLAGLLGLGGSNPIFTLNWSKYADFLTFRGGLDPVTGGLWLTDIAHHHLAIAILFLIAGHMYRTNWGIGHGLKDILEAHKGPFTGQGHKGLYEILTTSWHAQLSLNLAMLGSLTIVVAHHMYSMPPYPYLATDYGTQLSLFTHHMWIGGFLIVGAAAHAAIFMSDVWGSISDQGVVTHITGGNFAQSSITINGWLRDFLWAQASQDPLHVRPIAHAIWDPHFGKPAVEAFTRGGALGPVNIAYSGVYQWWYTIGLRTNEDLYTGALFLLFLSAISLIAGWLHLQPKWKPSVSWFKNAESRLNHHLSGLFGVSSLAWTGHLVHVAIPGSRGEYVRWNNFLDVLPG
;
A
#
# COMPACT_ATOMS: atom_id res chain seq x y z
N MET A 1 27.69 20.66 5.50
CA MET A 1 26.55 20.59 4.57
C MET A 1 25.47 19.81 5.28
N GLN A 2 24.42 20.47 5.79
CA GLN A 2 23.29 19.77 6.39
C GLN A 2 22.61 18.92 5.29
N LYS A 3 22.38 17.65 5.56
CA LYS A 3 21.78 16.73 4.60
C LYS A 3 20.27 16.71 4.86
N ASP A 4 19.50 17.19 3.89
CA ASP A 4 18.04 17.16 3.96
C ASP A 4 17.58 15.70 4.11
N GLY A 5 16.85 15.40 5.19
CA GLY A 5 16.36 14.06 5.53
C GLY A 5 17.09 13.35 6.68
N ASP A 6 18.26 13.83 7.10
CA ASP A 6 18.99 13.35 8.28
C ASP A 6 18.62 14.18 9.52
N PHE A 7 17.48 13.87 10.14
CA PHE A 7 16.96 14.66 11.26
C PHE A 7 17.79 14.54 12.53
N ASP A 8 18.42 13.39 12.76
CA ASP A 8 19.28 13.14 13.92
C ASP A 8 20.60 13.93 13.79
N GLY A 9 21.06 14.19 12.57
CA GLY A 9 22.15 15.12 12.28
C GLY A 9 21.81 16.61 12.53
N HIS A 10 20.53 16.95 12.74
CA HIS A 10 20.08 18.33 12.96
C HIS A 10 19.80 18.67 14.44
N THR A 11 19.33 17.69 15.23
CA THR A 11 18.96 17.89 16.64
C THR A 11 19.01 16.55 17.38
N SER A 12 19.30 16.57 18.68
CA SER A 12 19.21 15.39 19.55
C SER A 12 17.87 15.29 20.29
N ASP A 13 16.95 16.23 20.08
CA ASP A 13 15.62 16.19 20.67
C ASP A 13 14.72 15.19 19.94
N LEU A 14 14.53 14.01 20.55
CA LEU A 14 13.67 12.95 20.04
C LEU A 14 12.23 13.42 19.80
N GLU A 15 11.71 14.37 20.58
CA GLU A 15 10.37 14.89 20.37
C GLU A 15 10.28 15.70 19.07
N GLU A 16 11.26 16.56 18.82
CA GLU A 16 11.37 17.33 17.58
C GLU A 16 11.57 16.42 16.36
N ILE A 17 12.47 15.43 16.45
CA ILE A 17 12.68 14.42 15.41
C ILE A 17 11.37 13.69 15.10
N SER A 18 10.67 13.20 16.13
CA SER A 18 9.42 12.46 15.97
C SER A 18 8.33 13.29 15.27
N ARG A 19 8.23 14.59 15.58
CA ARG A 19 7.30 15.51 14.91
C ARG A 19 7.65 15.72 13.44
N LYS A 20 8.94 15.88 13.11
CA LYS A 20 9.41 16.01 11.72
C LYS A 20 9.14 14.75 10.92
N VAL A 21 9.46 13.57 11.46
CA VAL A 21 9.13 12.26 10.87
C VAL A 21 7.63 12.13 10.62
N PHE A 22 6.81 12.45 11.62
CA PHE A 22 5.36 12.35 11.50
C PHE A 22 4.77 13.29 10.43
N SER A 23 5.24 14.53 10.37
CA SER A 23 4.85 15.46 9.31
C SER A 23 5.33 14.99 7.93
N ALA A 24 6.53 14.39 7.84
CA ALA A 24 7.06 13.85 6.59
C ALA A 24 6.21 12.68 6.06
N HIS A 25 5.65 11.83 6.93
CA HIS A 25 4.70 10.79 6.51
C HIS A 25 3.47 11.37 5.80
N PHE A 26 2.89 12.45 6.33
CA PHE A 26 1.76 13.13 5.68
C PHE A 26 2.15 13.79 4.35
N GLY A 27 3.36 14.38 4.27
CA GLY A 27 3.91 14.88 3.02
C GLY A 27 4.06 13.77 1.97
N GLN A 28 4.58 12.61 2.37
CA GLN A 28 4.70 11.45 1.50
C GLN A 28 3.33 10.92 1.05
N LEU A 29 2.35 10.82 1.94
CA LEU A 29 0.97 10.43 1.59
C LEU A 29 0.35 11.39 0.59
N SER A 30 0.58 12.70 0.75
CA SER A 30 0.13 13.71 -0.20
C SER A 30 0.69 13.48 -1.60
N ILE A 31 1.98 13.18 -1.72
CA ILE A 31 2.65 12.87 -3.00
C ILE A 31 2.08 11.58 -3.60
N ILE A 32 1.86 10.54 -2.80
CA ILE A 32 1.26 9.27 -3.26
C ILE A 32 -0.14 9.51 -3.83
N PHE A 33 -1.00 10.23 -3.10
CA PHE A 33 -2.35 10.55 -3.57
C PHE A 33 -2.34 11.44 -4.81
N LEU A 34 -1.40 12.38 -4.91
CA LEU A 34 -1.23 13.22 -6.10
C LEU A 34 -0.81 12.37 -7.31
N TRP A 35 0.14 11.45 -7.13
CA TRP A 35 0.58 10.53 -8.17
C TRP A 35 -0.57 9.61 -8.63
N LEU A 36 -1.33 9.03 -7.69
CA LEU A 36 -2.53 8.25 -7.99
C LEU A 36 -3.58 9.09 -8.74
N SER A 37 -3.85 10.33 -8.28
CA SER A 37 -4.74 11.27 -8.95
C SER A 37 -4.30 11.51 -10.40
N GLY A 38 -2.99 11.68 -10.63
CA GLY A 38 -2.43 11.81 -11.97
C GLY A 38 -2.72 10.59 -12.84
N MET A 39 -2.51 9.38 -12.33
CA MET A 39 -2.83 8.15 -13.07
C MET A 39 -4.30 8.08 -13.49
N TYR A 40 -5.22 8.40 -12.58
CA TYR A 40 -6.66 8.41 -12.85
C TYR A 40 -7.04 9.50 -13.86
N PHE A 41 -6.46 10.70 -13.72
CA PHE A 41 -6.71 11.81 -14.65
C PHE A 41 -6.22 11.48 -16.06
N HIS A 42 -5.03 10.88 -16.19
CA HIS A 42 -4.52 10.41 -17.47
C HIS A 42 -5.40 9.32 -18.09
N GLY A 43 -5.87 8.38 -17.27
CA GLY A 43 -6.89 7.40 -17.65
C GLY A 43 -8.15 8.06 -18.21
N ALA A 44 -8.68 9.06 -17.52
CA ALA A 44 -9.90 9.74 -17.92
C ALA A 44 -9.79 10.55 -19.22
N ARG A 45 -8.61 11.11 -19.52
CA ARG A 45 -8.44 12.14 -20.56
C ARG A 45 -7.67 11.70 -21.80
N PHE A 46 -6.71 10.80 -21.64
CA PHE A 46 -5.71 10.50 -22.67
C PHE A 46 -5.58 9.01 -22.95
N SER A 47 -6.57 8.22 -22.52
CA SER A 47 -6.49 6.77 -22.53
C SER A 47 -7.56 6.14 -23.42
N ASN A 48 -7.34 4.90 -23.83
CA ASN A 48 -8.32 4.09 -24.55
C ASN A 48 -9.15 3.19 -23.62
N TYR A 49 -9.35 3.58 -22.35
CA TYR A 49 -9.98 2.73 -21.33
C TYR A 49 -11.40 2.26 -21.71
N GLU A 50 -12.26 3.14 -22.20
CA GLU A 50 -13.62 2.75 -22.63
C GLU A 50 -13.61 1.80 -23.85
N ALA A 51 -12.64 1.97 -24.76
CA ALA A 51 -12.46 1.03 -25.85
C ALA A 51 -11.97 -0.33 -25.32
N TRP A 52 -10.99 -0.33 -24.40
CA TRP A 52 -10.52 -1.55 -23.74
C TRP A 52 -11.63 -2.28 -22.98
N LEU A 53 -12.56 -1.56 -22.33
CA LEU A 53 -13.71 -2.16 -21.65
C LEU A 53 -14.62 -2.97 -22.59
N SER A 54 -14.71 -2.56 -23.86
CA SER A 54 -15.56 -3.23 -24.85
C SER A 54 -14.92 -4.51 -25.43
N ASP A 55 -13.58 -4.59 -25.46
CA ASP A 55 -12.83 -5.75 -25.94
C ASP A 55 -11.46 -5.86 -25.26
N PRO A 56 -11.41 -6.31 -23.99
CA PRO A 56 -10.18 -6.36 -23.20
C PRO A 56 -9.21 -7.44 -23.68
N THR A 57 -9.66 -8.35 -24.54
CA THR A 57 -8.85 -9.44 -25.10
C THR A 57 -8.04 -9.04 -26.32
N HIS A 58 -8.51 -8.08 -27.13
CA HIS A 58 -7.82 -7.66 -28.35
C HIS A 58 -7.30 -6.22 -28.28
N ILE A 59 -7.90 -5.34 -27.47
CA ILE A 59 -7.45 -3.97 -27.28
C ILE A 59 -6.44 -3.95 -26.15
N GLY A 60 -5.24 -3.41 -26.40
CA GLY A 60 -4.21 -3.24 -25.38
C GLY A 60 -4.39 -1.94 -24.58
N PRO A 61 -4.02 -1.92 -23.28
CA PRO A 61 -4.15 -0.73 -22.45
C PRO A 61 -3.16 0.37 -22.87
N SER A 62 -3.63 1.61 -22.94
CA SER A 62 -2.79 2.76 -23.26
C SER A 62 -3.27 4.05 -22.61
N ALA A 63 -2.40 4.75 -21.87
CA ALA A 63 -2.79 5.91 -21.05
C ALA A 63 -1.98 7.20 -21.31
N GLN A 64 -1.06 7.18 -22.28
CA GLN A 64 -0.22 8.34 -22.57
C GLN A 64 -0.04 8.51 -24.07
N VAL A 65 -0.64 9.57 -24.60
CA VAL A 65 -0.41 10.04 -25.97
C VAL A 65 0.94 10.74 -26.03
N VAL A 66 1.82 10.27 -26.93
CA VAL A 66 3.13 10.88 -27.14
C VAL A 66 2.94 12.09 -28.04
N TRP A 67 3.31 13.27 -27.53
CA TRP A 67 3.31 14.48 -28.34
C TRP A 67 4.48 14.41 -29.33
N PRO A 68 4.24 14.52 -30.65
CA PRO A 68 5.31 14.48 -31.63
C PRO A 68 5.99 15.85 -31.71
N ILE A 69 6.75 16.26 -30.70
CA ILE A 69 7.64 17.44 -30.74
C ILE A 69 8.82 17.26 -29.78
N VAL A 70 10.03 17.50 -30.31
CA VAL A 70 11.25 17.77 -29.56
C VAL A 70 11.15 19.18 -28.97
N GLY A 71 11.20 19.33 -27.65
CA GLY A 71 11.35 20.64 -27.00
C GLY A 71 10.23 21.01 -26.03
N GLN A 72 10.63 21.44 -24.83
CA GLN A 72 9.82 21.94 -23.73
C GLN A 72 8.82 23.02 -24.15
N GLU A 73 7.60 22.97 -23.60
CA GLU A 73 7.03 24.00 -22.72
C GLU A 73 5.57 23.61 -22.39
N ILE A 74 5.08 24.08 -21.23
CA ILE A 74 3.72 23.93 -20.64
C ILE A 74 3.62 22.85 -19.54
N LEU A 75 4.30 23.15 -18.43
CA LEU A 75 3.91 22.72 -17.10
C LEU A 75 3.44 23.96 -16.30
N ASN A 76 2.33 23.78 -15.58
CA ASN A 76 1.77 24.63 -14.50
C ASN A 76 0.87 25.81 -14.89
N ALA A 77 -0.45 25.57 -14.94
CA ALA A 77 -1.44 26.66 -14.86
C ALA A 77 -2.80 26.29 -14.23
N LEU A 78 -2.92 25.19 -13.46
CA LEU A 78 -4.24 24.80 -12.93
C LEU A 78 -4.22 24.27 -11.49
N MET A 79 -3.45 24.89 -10.60
CA MET A 79 -3.55 24.69 -9.14
C MET A 79 -3.60 25.96 -8.28
N LEU A 80 -3.81 27.14 -8.89
CA LEU A 80 -3.96 28.40 -8.16
C LEU A 80 -5.39 28.98 -8.18
N PHE A 81 -6.31 28.46 -9.01
CA PHE A 81 -7.67 28.99 -9.10
C PHE A 81 -8.69 28.28 -8.18
N ALA A 82 -8.50 26.99 -7.89
CA ALA A 82 -9.40 26.24 -7.01
C ALA A 82 -9.29 26.69 -5.53
N GLY A 83 -8.08 27.00 -5.05
CA GLY A 83 -7.85 27.55 -3.71
C GLY A 83 -8.43 28.97 -3.53
N TRP A 84 -8.38 29.81 -4.57
CA TRP A 84 -8.98 31.16 -4.55
C TRP A 84 -10.51 31.11 -4.55
N PHE A 85 -11.12 30.22 -5.35
CA PHE A 85 -12.58 30.09 -5.50
C PHE A 85 -13.26 29.60 -4.21
N HIS A 86 -12.68 28.61 -3.53
CA HIS A 86 -13.24 28.08 -2.28
C HIS A 86 -13.05 28.99 -1.06
N TYR A 87 -12.04 29.88 -1.06
CA TYR A 87 -11.83 30.83 0.03
C TYR A 87 -12.69 32.11 -0.09
N HIS A 88 -13.03 32.55 -1.32
CA HIS A 88 -13.70 33.84 -1.52
C HIS A 88 -15.15 33.76 -2.05
N LYS A 89 -15.62 32.63 -2.61
CA LYS A 89 -16.93 32.55 -3.28
C LYS A 89 -17.88 31.45 -2.78
N ALA A 90 -17.39 30.36 -2.19
CA ALA A 90 -18.25 29.27 -1.70
C ALA A 90 -17.63 28.53 -0.50
N ALA A 91 -17.66 29.17 0.67
CA ALA A 91 -17.26 28.54 1.94
C ALA A 91 -18.39 27.63 2.46
N PRO A 92 -18.16 26.32 2.67
CA PRO A 92 -19.14 25.42 3.27
C PRO A 92 -19.41 25.79 4.74
N LYS A 93 -20.68 25.78 5.16
CA LYS A 93 -21.08 26.11 6.53
C LYS A 93 -20.92 24.89 7.46
N LEU A 94 -20.48 25.16 8.69
CA LEU A 94 -20.19 24.20 9.76
C LEU A 94 -21.33 23.22 10.09
N ALA A 95 -22.58 23.59 9.80
CA ALA A 95 -23.76 22.76 10.04
C ALA A 95 -23.78 21.44 9.23
N TRP A 96 -23.02 21.34 8.14
CA TRP A 96 -22.91 20.12 7.35
C TRP A 96 -21.98 19.06 7.97
N PHE A 97 -21.07 19.47 8.85
CA PHE A 97 -20.06 18.58 9.46
C PHE A 97 -20.43 18.06 10.85
N GLN A 98 -21.58 18.46 11.40
CA GLN A 98 -21.94 18.21 12.81
C GLN A 98 -23.08 17.19 12.99
N ASP A 99 -23.65 16.63 11.92
CA ASP A 99 -24.72 15.63 12.01
C ASP A 99 -24.19 14.19 11.91
N VAL A 100 -23.47 13.78 12.96
CA VAL A 100 -22.88 12.43 13.05
C VAL A 100 -23.96 11.36 13.26
N GLU A 101 -25.11 11.70 13.84
CA GLU A 101 -26.22 10.77 14.07
C GLU A 101 -26.98 10.42 12.78
N SER A 102 -27.18 11.37 11.86
CA SER A 102 -27.78 11.07 10.55
C SER A 102 -26.85 10.24 9.67
N MET A 103 -25.54 10.51 9.71
CA MET A 103 -24.55 9.79 8.92
C MET A 103 -24.27 8.38 9.45
N LEU A 104 -24.25 8.17 10.78
CA LEU A 104 -24.07 6.83 11.37
C LEU A 104 -25.32 5.97 11.16
N ASN A 105 -26.52 6.53 11.31
CA ASN A 105 -27.77 5.80 11.08
C ASN A 105 -28.04 5.53 9.59
N HIS A 106 -27.61 6.40 8.65
CA HIS A 106 -27.68 6.11 7.21
C HIS A 106 -26.65 5.09 6.74
N HIS A 107 -25.42 5.10 7.27
CA HIS A 107 -24.42 4.09 6.90
C HIS A 107 -24.71 2.72 7.51
N LEU A 108 -25.29 2.65 8.71
CA LEU A 108 -25.72 1.38 9.30
C LEU A 108 -26.97 0.81 8.61
N ALA A 109 -27.87 1.67 8.12
CA ALA A 109 -29.06 1.25 7.37
C ALA A 109 -28.73 0.80 5.92
N GLY A 110 -27.78 1.45 5.25
CA GLY A 110 -27.30 1.06 3.91
C GLY A 110 -26.40 -0.18 3.91
N LEU A 111 -25.60 -0.40 4.95
CA LEU A 111 -24.73 -1.57 5.09
C LEU A 111 -25.49 -2.85 5.46
N LEU A 112 -26.71 -2.73 6.03
CA LEU A 112 -27.42 -3.86 6.62
C LEU A 112 -28.85 -4.09 6.12
N GLY A 113 -29.35 -3.37 5.11
CA GLY A 113 -30.62 -3.69 4.44
C GLY A 113 -31.76 -4.01 5.41
N LEU A 114 -32.33 -2.99 6.07
CA LEU A 114 -33.38 -3.19 7.05
C LEU A 114 -34.73 -3.51 6.38
N GLY A 115 -34.99 -4.81 6.24
CA GLY A 115 -36.30 -5.38 5.92
C GLY A 115 -36.33 -6.89 6.16
N GLY A 116 -36.86 -7.33 7.30
CA GLY A 116 -36.97 -8.75 7.68
C GLY A 116 -35.93 -9.19 8.72
N SER A 117 -36.05 -10.42 9.22
CA SER A 117 -35.05 -11.03 10.12
C SER A 117 -33.71 -11.10 9.39
N ASN A 118 -32.85 -10.10 9.64
CA ASN A 118 -31.62 -9.93 8.89
C ASN A 118 -30.66 -11.10 9.18
N PRO A 119 -30.28 -11.91 8.17
CA PRO A 119 -29.51 -13.14 8.37
C PRO A 119 -28.19 -12.95 9.14
N ILE A 120 -27.61 -11.75 9.10
CA ILE A 120 -26.40 -11.39 9.84
C ILE A 120 -26.58 -11.48 11.35
N PHE A 121 -27.70 -10.97 11.88
CA PHE A 121 -27.99 -10.95 13.32
C PHE A 121 -28.55 -12.28 13.83
N THR A 122 -29.07 -13.12 12.94
CA THR A 122 -29.47 -14.49 13.27
C THR A 122 -28.34 -15.50 13.08
N LEU A 123 -27.13 -15.05 12.71
CA LEU A 123 -25.97 -15.88 12.37
C LEU A 123 -26.24 -16.91 11.25
N ASN A 124 -27.24 -16.65 10.41
CA ASN A 124 -27.59 -17.50 9.27
C ASN A 124 -26.85 -17.04 8.01
N TRP A 125 -25.52 -17.02 8.08
CA TRP A 125 -24.66 -16.40 7.06
C TRP A 125 -24.59 -17.18 5.74
N SER A 126 -25.14 -18.41 5.69
CA SER A 126 -25.25 -19.17 4.44
C SER A 126 -26.13 -18.45 3.41
N LYS A 127 -26.94 -17.48 3.82
CA LYS A 127 -27.75 -16.62 2.94
C LYS A 127 -26.92 -15.63 2.10
N TYR A 128 -25.63 -15.45 2.41
CA TYR A 128 -24.73 -14.55 1.68
C TYR A 128 -23.81 -15.27 0.67
N ALA A 129 -24.04 -16.57 0.43
CA ALA A 129 -23.18 -17.41 -0.41
C ALA A 129 -23.14 -16.97 -1.90
N ASP A 130 -24.06 -16.12 -2.34
CA ASP A 130 -24.11 -15.61 -3.71
C ASP A 130 -23.00 -14.58 -4.01
N PHE A 131 -22.48 -13.94 -2.97
CA PHE A 131 -21.43 -12.90 -3.08
C PHE A 131 -20.26 -13.02 -2.11
N LEU A 132 -20.39 -13.87 -1.08
CA LEU A 132 -19.29 -14.32 -0.23
C LEU A 132 -19.02 -15.80 -0.53
N THR A 133 -18.25 -16.05 -1.59
CA THR A 133 -17.97 -17.42 -2.05
C THR A 133 -16.64 -17.95 -1.51
N PHE A 134 -16.39 -19.23 -1.75
CA PHE A 134 -15.09 -19.87 -1.51
C PHE A 134 -14.83 -20.88 -2.64
N ARG A 135 -14.81 -20.40 -3.88
CA ARG A 135 -14.71 -21.26 -5.09
C ARG A 135 -13.29 -21.78 -5.25
N GLY A 136 -12.31 -20.89 -5.12
CA GLY A 136 -10.93 -21.17 -5.49
C GLY A 136 -10.71 -21.26 -7.00
N GLY A 137 -9.47 -21.05 -7.43
CA GLY A 137 -9.10 -21.00 -8.85
C GLY A 137 -9.43 -19.66 -9.50
N LEU A 138 -9.55 -19.67 -10.83
CA LEU A 138 -9.74 -18.48 -11.65
C LEU A 138 -11.13 -18.49 -12.29
N ASP A 139 -11.68 -17.31 -12.48
CA ASP A 139 -12.85 -17.10 -13.33
C ASP A 139 -12.47 -17.46 -14.79
N PRO A 140 -13.13 -18.43 -15.43
CA PRO A 140 -12.78 -18.88 -16.77
C PRO A 140 -12.99 -17.82 -17.86
N VAL A 141 -13.80 -16.78 -17.60
CA VAL A 141 -14.04 -15.69 -18.55
C VAL A 141 -12.91 -14.66 -18.49
N THR A 142 -12.48 -14.30 -17.28
CA THR A 142 -11.54 -13.20 -17.09
C THR A 142 -10.10 -13.65 -16.87
N GLY A 143 -9.88 -14.90 -16.46
CA GLY A 143 -8.58 -15.40 -16.04
C GLY A 143 -8.06 -14.81 -14.73
N GLY A 144 -8.89 -14.03 -14.00
CA GLY A 144 -8.57 -13.48 -12.69
C GLY A 144 -9.23 -14.26 -11.55
N LEU A 145 -8.87 -13.95 -10.29
CA LEU A 145 -9.57 -14.48 -9.12
C LEU A 145 -11.03 -14.02 -9.07
N TRP A 146 -11.91 -14.85 -8.51
CA TRP A 146 -13.32 -14.50 -8.31
C TRP A 146 -13.47 -13.29 -7.38
N LEU A 147 -14.14 -12.22 -7.84
CA LEU A 147 -14.40 -11.02 -7.02
C LEU A 147 -15.13 -11.35 -5.71
N THR A 148 -16.01 -12.35 -5.74
CA THR A 148 -16.76 -12.84 -4.57
C THR A 148 -15.87 -13.57 -3.56
N ASP A 149 -14.82 -14.28 -4.02
CA ASP A 149 -13.80 -14.85 -3.13
C ASP A 149 -12.91 -13.75 -2.54
N ILE A 150 -12.57 -12.72 -3.34
CA ILE A 150 -11.80 -11.55 -2.86
C ILE A 150 -12.60 -10.78 -1.80
N ALA A 151 -13.91 -10.58 -2.00
CA ALA A 151 -14.78 -9.94 -1.01
C ALA A 151 -14.82 -10.73 0.30
N HIS A 152 -15.02 -12.05 0.23
CA HIS A 152 -14.99 -12.91 1.40
C HIS A 152 -13.63 -12.89 2.12
N HIS A 153 -12.53 -12.91 1.37
CA HIS A 153 -11.18 -12.77 1.94
C HIS A 153 -11.00 -11.47 2.73
N HIS A 154 -11.42 -10.34 2.17
CA HIS A 154 -11.32 -9.04 2.87
C HIS A 154 -12.22 -8.95 4.10
N LEU A 155 -13.39 -9.59 4.08
CA LEU A 155 -14.27 -9.67 5.26
C LEU A 155 -13.59 -10.46 6.38
N ALA A 156 -13.01 -11.62 6.05
CA ALA A 156 -12.29 -12.45 7.00
C ALA A 156 -11.07 -11.71 7.61
N ILE A 157 -10.30 -11.02 6.76
CA ILE A 157 -9.17 -10.19 7.20
C ILE A 157 -9.63 -9.03 8.08
N ALA A 158 -10.74 -8.37 7.73
CA ALA A 158 -11.30 -7.28 8.52
C ALA A 158 -11.62 -7.74 9.94
N ILE A 159 -12.33 -8.87 10.08
CA ILE A 159 -12.69 -9.45 11.37
C ILE A 159 -11.42 -9.82 12.16
N LEU A 160 -10.44 -10.47 11.52
CA LEU A 160 -9.18 -10.84 12.15
C LEU A 160 -8.47 -9.62 12.72
N PHE A 161 -8.32 -8.55 11.93
CA PHE A 161 -7.63 -7.34 12.37
C PHE A 161 -8.42 -6.51 13.38
N LEU A 162 -9.75 -6.49 13.29
CA LEU A 162 -10.60 -5.88 14.31
C LEU A 162 -10.41 -6.59 15.66
N ILE A 163 -10.40 -7.92 15.69
CA ILE A 163 -10.14 -8.68 16.93
C ILE A 163 -8.71 -8.46 17.41
N ALA A 164 -7.71 -8.58 16.53
CA ALA A 164 -6.30 -8.41 16.88
C ALA A 164 -6.00 -7.01 17.45
N GLY A 165 -6.66 -5.97 16.93
CA GLY A 165 -6.54 -4.60 17.44
C GLY A 165 -7.15 -4.33 18.82
N HIS A 166 -7.69 -5.36 19.49
CA HIS A 166 -8.15 -5.30 20.88
C HIS A 166 -7.28 -6.11 21.84
N MET A 167 -6.12 -6.62 21.38
CA MET A 167 -5.21 -7.42 22.20
C MET A 167 -4.42 -6.58 23.21
N TYR A 168 -4.04 -5.34 22.86
CA TYR A 168 -3.12 -4.54 23.66
C TYR A 168 -3.83 -3.60 24.62
N ARG A 169 -3.24 -3.42 25.81
CA ARG A 169 -3.84 -2.67 26.92
C ARG A 169 -4.04 -1.19 26.55
N THR A 170 -5.20 -0.66 26.91
CA THR A 170 -5.57 0.74 26.72
C THR A 170 -5.91 1.41 28.06
N ASN A 171 -6.37 2.66 28.02
CA ASN A 171 -6.81 3.41 29.21
C ASN A 171 -7.97 2.74 29.98
N TRP A 172 -8.65 1.76 29.39
CA TRP A 172 -9.70 0.98 30.05
C TRP A 172 -9.16 -0.20 30.89
N GLY A 173 -7.84 -0.39 30.95
CA GLY A 173 -7.18 -1.40 31.80
C GLY A 173 -7.26 -2.84 31.28
N ILE A 174 -8.01 -3.11 30.20
CA ILE A 174 -8.16 -4.42 29.57
C ILE A 174 -7.12 -4.58 28.45
N GLY A 175 -6.48 -5.75 28.36
CA GLY A 175 -5.49 -6.12 27.35
C GLY A 175 -4.09 -6.36 27.93
N HIS A 176 -3.13 -6.68 27.05
CA HIS A 176 -1.76 -6.99 27.42
C HIS A 176 -0.81 -5.79 27.27
N GLY A 177 0.13 -5.63 28.19
CA GLY A 177 1.28 -4.73 28.02
C GLY A 177 2.33 -5.39 27.12
N LEU A 178 2.83 -4.69 26.10
CA LEU A 178 3.82 -5.26 25.19
C LEU A 178 5.13 -5.57 25.89
N LYS A 179 5.54 -4.70 26.81
CA LYS A 179 6.71 -4.92 27.66
C LYS A 179 6.56 -6.20 28.50
N ASP A 180 5.40 -6.39 29.13
CA ASP A 180 5.12 -7.58 29.95
C ASP A 180 5.21 -8.86 29.10
N ILE A 181 4.65 -8.85 27.88
CA ILE A 181 4.77 -9.95 26.93
C ILE A 181 6.25 -10.22 26.63
N LEU A 182 7.00 -9.20 26.20
CA LEU A 182 8.41 -9.38 25.81
C LEU A 182 9.27 -9.92 26.95
N GLU A 183 9.18 -9.34 28.14
CA GLU A 183 10.00 -9.75 29.30
C GLU A 183 9.64 -11.14 29.85
N ALA A 184 8.42 -11.61 29.61
CA ALA A 184 8.01 -12.97 29.98
C ALA A 184 8.69 -14.05 29.10
N HIS A 185 9.13 -13.71 27.89
CA HIS A 185 9.74 -14.66 26.95
C HIS A 185 11.25 -14.78 27.18
N LYS A 186 11.63 -15.74 28.04
CA LYS A 186 13.02 -16.10 28.38
C LYS A 186 13.17 -17.61 28.53
N GLY A 187 14.36 -18.13 28.26
CA GLY A 187 14.63 -19.57 28.30
C GLY A 187 16.06 -19.92 28.68
N PRO A 188 16.35 -21.20 28.93
CA PRO A 188 17.66 -21.66 29.42
C PRO A 188 18.82 -21.36 28.46
N PHE A 189 18.53 -21.18 27.16
CA PHE A 189 19.54 -20.90 26.13
C PHE A 189 19.66 -19.42 25.77
N THR A 190 18.71 -18.57 26.15
CA THR A 190 18.60 -17.18 25.68
C THR A 190 18.82 -16.13 26.77
N GLY A 191 19.24 -16.55 27.97
CA GLY A 191 19.57 -15.66 29.08
C GLY A 191 18.38 -14.79 29.51
N GLN A 192 18.49 -13.47 29.37
CA GLN A 192 17.44 -12.52 29.73
C GLN A 192 16.32 -12.40 28.67
N GLY A 193 16.37 -13.17 27.58
CA GLY A 193 15.31 -13.18 26.56
C GLY A 193 15.18 -11.82 25.87
N HIS A 194 13.96 -11.29 25.77
CA HIS A 194 13.66 -10.04 25.07
C HIS A 194 13.71 -8.77 25.95
N LYS A 195 14.33 -8.83 27.13
CA LYS A 195 14.45 -7.67 28.03
C LYS A 195 15.13 -6.48 27.32
N GLY A 196 14.53 -5.29 27.43
CA GLY A 196 15.05 -4.05 26.81
C GLY A 196 14.63 -3.82 25.36
N LEU A 197 14.02 -4.81 24.68
CA LEU A 197 13.60 -4.66 23.29
C LEU A 197 12.45 -3.64 23.13
N TYR A 198 11.57 -3.56 24.13
CA TYR A 198 10.48 -2.58 24.15
C TYR A 198 11.03 -1.15 24.15
N GLU A 199 12.03 -0.88 25.00
CA GLU A 199 12.69 0.42 25.06
C GLU A 199 13.38 0.74 23.73
N ILE A 200 14.17 -0.20 23.18
CA ILE A 200 14.85 -0.02 21.88
C ILE A 200 13.85 0.41 20.79
N LEU A 201 12.74 -0.31 20.64
CA LEU A 201 11.74 -0.05 19.61
C LEU A 201 10.89 1.18 19.88
N THR A 202 10.84 1.69 21.11
CA THR A 202 10.09 2.94 21.43
C THR A 202 10.98 4.17 21.49
N THR A 203 12.31 4.02 21.48
CA THR A 203 13.26 5.14 21.52
C THR A 203 14.01 5.37 20.22
N SER A 204 14.14 4.35 19.34
CA SER A 204 14.84 4.49 18.06
C SER A 204 13.89 4.40 16.87
N TRP A 205 13.87 5.46 16.05
CA TRP A 205 13.22 5.45 14.74
C TRP A 205 13.95 4.55 13.74
N HIS A 206 15.28 4.49 13.79
CA HIS A 206 16.09 3.63 12.93
C HIS A 206 15.84 2.13 13.21
N ALA A 207 15.66 1.73 14.47
CA ALA A 207 15.30 0.35 14.81
C ALA A 207 13.91 -0.04 14.25
N GLN A 208 12.90 0.82 14.43
CA GLN A 208 11.56 0.60 13.86
C GLN A 208 11.59 0.57 12.34
N LEU A 209 12.26 1.53 11.70
CA LEU A 209 12.34 1.63 10.25
C LEU A 209 13.07 0.42 9.65
N SER A 210 14.15 -0.05 10.28
CA SER A 210 14.85 -1.26 9.84
C SER A 210 13.91 -2.47 9.83
N LEU A 211 13.19 -2.73 10.92
CA LEU A 211 12.27 -3.86 11.01
C LEU A 211 11.11 -3.73 10.01
N ASN A 212 10.55 -2.53 9.88
CA ASN A 212 9.45 -2.26 8.96
C ASN A 212 9.87 -2.43 7.50
N LEU A 213 11.07 -1.97 7.12
CA LEU A 213 11.62 -2.15 5.77
C LEU A 213 11.94 -3.61 5.47
N ALA A 214 12.43 -4.38 6.45
CA ALA A 214 12.67 -5.81 6.28
C ALA A 214 11.36 -6.54 5.98
N MET A 215 10.33 -6.30 6.80
CA MET A 215 9.02 -6.93 6.64
C MET A 215 8.31 -6.47 5.36
N LEU A 216 8.32 -5.17 5.06
CA LEU A 216 7.68 -4.63 3.86
C LEU A 216 8.41 -5.07 2.59
N GLY A 217 9.74 -5.12 2.60
CA GLY A 217 10.53 -5.61 1.47
C GLY A 217 10.24 -7.08 1.16
N SER A 218 10.22 -7.93 2.19
CA SER A 218 9.83 -9.34 2.04
C SER A 218 8.37 -9.48 1.58
N LEU A 219 7.44 -8.72 2.16
CA LEU A 219 6.04 -8.75 1.73
C LEU A 219 5.88 -8.30 0.27
N THR A 220 6.63 -7.30 -0.18
CA THR A 220 6.60 -6.82 -1.57
C THR A 220 7.08 -7.92 -2.54
N ILE A 221 8.10 -8.69 -2.17
CA ILE A 221 8.55 -9.87 -2.94
C ILE A 221 7.47 -10.97 -2.95
N VAL A 222 6.85 -11.24 -1.81
CA VAL A 222 5.74 -12.20 -1.72
C VAL A 222 4.56 -11.76 -2.60
N VAL A 223 4.24 -10.47 -2.62
CA VAL A 223 3.21 -9.89 -3.51
C VAL A 223 3.57 -10.16 -4.97
N ALA A 224 4.83 -9.95 -5.38
CA ALA A 224 5.29 -10.28 -6.72
C ALA A 224 5.01 -11.75 -7.06
N HIS A 225 5.40 -12.67 -6.16
CA HIS A 225 5.21 -14.11 -6.34
C HIS A 225 3.74 -14.54 -6.36
N HIS A 226 2.90 -13.94 -5.50
CA HIS A 226 1.48 -14.25 -5.45
C HIS A 226 0.73 -13.70 -6.67
N MET A 227 1.00 -12.46 -7.11
CA MET A 227 0.25 -11.84 -8.21
C MET A 227 0.48 -12.52 -9.56
N TYR A 228 1.68 -13.06 -9.83
CA TYR A 228 1.92 -13.77 -11.09
C TYR A 228 1.32 -15.18 -11.10
N SER A 229 1.26 -15.84 -9.94
CA SER A 229 0.76 -17.22 -9.82
C SER A 229 -0.75 -17.29 -9.56
N MET A 230 -1.32 -16.23 -8.98
CA MET A 230 -2.74 -16.08 -8.67
C MET A 230 -3.21 -14.68 -9.11
N PRO A 231 -3.41 -14.44 -10.42
CA PRO A 231 -3.74 -13.13 -10.95
C PRO A 231 -5.02 -12.55 -10.31
N PRO A 232 -4.93 -11.48 -9.51
CA PRO A 232 -6.09 -11.00 -8.75
C PRO A 232 -7.06 -10.16 -9.58
N TYR A 233 -6.65 -9.72 -10.77
CA TYR A 233 -7.42 -8.81 -11.61
C TYR A 233 -7.90 -9.48 -12.91
N PRO A 234 -9.12 -9.19 -13.38
CA PRO A 234 -9.61 -9.62 -14.68
C PRO A 234 -8.68 -9.24 -15.82
N TYR A 235 -8.48 -10.18 -16.76
CA TYR A 235 -7.66 -10.04 -17.98
C TYR A 235 -6.17 -9.77 -17.74
N LEU A 236 -5.71 -9.83 -16.49
CA LEU A 236 -4.29 -9.68 -16.17
C LEU A 236 -3.47 -10.91 -16.57
N ALA A 237 -4.04 -12.12 -16.44
CA ALA A 237 -3.34 -13.37 -16.74
C ALA A 237 -2.90 -13.48 -18.22
N THR A 238 -3.67 -12.88 -19.13
CA THR A 238 -3.41 -12.86 -20.57
C THR A 238 -2.57 -11.66 -21.02
N ASP A 239 -2.37 -10.66 -20.15
CA ASP A 239 -1.51 -9.51 -20.41
C ASP A 239 -0.09 -9.76 -19.89
N TYR A 240 0.70 -10.47 -20.71
CA TYR A 240 2.05 -10.91 -20.34
C TYR A 240 3.01 -9.77 -20.06
N GLY A 241 2.88 -8.65 -20.77
CA GLY A 241 3.74 -7.48 -20.56
C GLY A 241 3.50 -6.85 -19.20
N THR A 242 2.24 -6.74 -18.80
CA THR A 242 1.86 -6.22 -17.47
C THR A 242 2.29 -7.17 -16.36
N GLN A 243 2.10 -8.48 -16.53
CA GLN A 243 2.54 -9.49 -15.54
C GLN A 243 4.05 -9.43 -15.28
N LEU A 244 4.86 -9.44 -16.35
CA LEU A 244 6.32 -9.33 -16.23
C LEU A 244 6.76 -8.02 -15.58
N SER A 245 6.11 -6.91 -15.97
CA SER A 245 6.41 -5.58 -15.44
C SER A 245 6.10 -5.48 -13.95
N LEU A 246 4.91 -5.92 -13.53
CA LEU A 246 4.51 -5.91 -12.11
C LEU A 246 5.41 -6.80 -11.27
N PHE A 247 5.73 -8.01 -11.74
CA PHE A 247 6.63 -8.92 -11.04
C PHE A 247 8.01 -8.28 -10.83
N THR A 248 8.64 -7.82 -11.92
CA THR A 248 9.97 -7.22 -11.89
C THR A 248 9.99 -5.96 -11.02
N HIS A 249 8.97 -5.12 -11.15
CA HIS A 249 8.82 -3.90 -10.36
C HIS A 249 8.78 -4.19 -8.84
N HIS A 250 7.91 -5.11 -8.40
CA HIS A 250 7.79 -5.45 -6.99
C HIS A 250 9.03 -6.17 -6.46
N MET A 251 9.69 -7.02 -7.27
CA MET A 251 10.96 -7.65 -6.90
C MET A 251 12.06 -6.62 -6.65
N TRP A 252 12.19 -5.61 -7.53
CA TRP A 252 13.19 -4.55 -7.36
C TRP A 252 12.89 -3.67 -6.14
N ILE A 253 11.64 -3.23 -5.96
CA ILE A 253 11.25 -2.47 -4.77
C ILE A 253 11.55 -3.27 -3.51
N GLY A 254 11.16 -4.54 -3.49
CA GLY A 254 11.45 -5.43 -2.37
C GLY A 254 12.94 -5.51 -2.07
N GLY A 255 13.78 -5.70 -3.09
CA GLY A 255 15.24 -5.68 -2.95
C GLY A 255 15.79 -4.39 -2.36
N PHE A 256 15.34 -3.22 -2.86
CA PHE A 256 15.74 -1.92 -2.31
C PHE A 256 15.33 -1.75 -0.84
N LEU A 257 14.11 -2.17 -0.47
CA LEU A 257 13.64 -2.10 0.91
C LEU A 257 14.43 -3.03 1.83
N ILE A 258 14.78 -4.25 1.41
CA ILE A 258 15.62 -5.17 2.18
C ILE A 258 17.03 -4.59 2.42
N VAL A 259 17.64 -3.99 1.39
CA VAL A 259 18.93 -3.32 1.54
C VAL A 259 18.82 -2.12 2.49
N GLY A 260 17.75 -1.33 2.35
CA GLY A 260 17.44 -0.22 3.27
C GLY A 260 17.27 -0.68 4.72
N ALA A 261 16.65 -1.84 4.94
CA ALA A 261 16.48 -2.43 6.26
C ALA A 261 17.84 -2.69 6.93
N ALA A 262 18.78 -3.30 6.19
CA ALA A 262 20.14 -3.55 6.68
C ALA A 262 20.92 -2.24 6.93
N ALA A 263 20.74 -1.23 6.08
CA ALA A 263 21.35 0.08 6.27
C ALA A 263 20.85 0.77 7.55
N HIS A 264 19.52 0.82 7.77
CA HIS A 264 18.95 1.40 8.99
C HIS A 264 19.27 0.57 10.24
N ALA A 265 19.44 -0.76 10.11
CA ALA A 265 19.97 -1.57 11.20
C ALA A 265 21.38 -1.12 11.57
N ALA A 266 22.27 -0.95 10.58
CA ALA A 266 23.64 -0.49 10.82
C ALA A 266 23.71 0.91 11.44
N ILE A 267 22.83 1.84 11.02
CA ILE A 267 22.72 3.18 11.63
C ILE A 267 22.24 3.07 13.09
N PHE A 268 21.17 2.31 13.34
CA PHE A 268 20.73 2.06 14.71
C PHE A 268 21.86 1.48 15.57
N MET A 269 22.64 0.54 15.01
CA MET A 269 23.79 -0.02 15.71
C MET A 269 24.88 1.04 15.96
N SER A 270 25.22 1.91 14.99
CA SER A 270 26.22 2.96 15.25
C SER A 270 25.79 3.96 16.32
N ASP A 271 24.48 4.23 16.42
CA ASP A 271 23.95 5.26 17.31
C ASP A 271 23.68 4.75 18.73
N VAL A 272 23.43 3.43 18.88
CA VAL A 272 22.99 2.81 20.15
C VAL A 272 23.96 1.74 20.67
N TRP A 273 24.82 1.16 19.83
CA TRP A 273 25.50 -0.11 20.14
C TRP A 273 26.91 0.07 20.72
N GLY A 274 26.94 0.19 22.05
CA GLY A 274 28.05 -0.32 22.88
C GLY A 274 29.27 0.58 23.04
N SER A 275 29.82 0.60 24.26
CA SER A 275 31.15 1.17 24.52
C SER A 275 32.23 0.19 24.09
N ILE A 276 33.22 0.69 23.36
CA ILE A 276 34.50 0.00 23.15
C ILE A 276 35.32 0.23 24.42
N SER A 277 35.70 -0.83 25.12
CA SER A 277 36.63 -0.68 26.24
C SER A 277 38.01 -0.26 25.73
N ASP A 278 38.86 0.27 26.60
CA ASP A 278 40.25 0.64 26.28
C ASP A 278 41.11 -0.54 25.75
N GLN A 279 40.58 -1.77 25.83
CA GLN A 279 41.19 -3.01 25.33
C GLN A 279 40.61 -3.45 23.97
N GLY A 280 39.77 -2.64 23.33
CA GLY A 280 39.13 -2.95 22.06
C GLY A 280 37.96 -3.95 22.17
N VAL A 281 37.48 -4.22 23.39
CA VAL A 281 36.35 -5.14 23.61
C VAL A 281 35.04 -4.39 23.42
N VAL A 282 34.27 -4.79 22.41
CA VAL A 282 32.93 -4.26 22.18
C VAL A 282 31.97 -4.88 23.20
N THR A 283 31.45 -4.06 24.11
CA THR A 283 30.42 -4.48 25.07
C THR A 283 29.03 -4.21 24.50
N HIS A 284 28.17 -5.23 24.45
CA HIS A 284 26.82 -5.12 23.89
C HIS A 284 25.74 -5.86 24.69
N ILE A 285 24.49 -5.44 24.53
CA ILE A 285 23.26 -5.96 25.15
C ILE A 285 23.03 -7.45 24.87
N THR A 286 23.45 -7.98 23.72
CA THR A 286 23.25 -9.41 23.37
C THR A 286 24.33 -10.35 23.88
N GLY A 287 25.49 -9.84 24.34
CA GLY A 287 26.62 -10.66 24.78
C GLY A 287 27.24 -11.53 23.66
N GLY A 288 28.57 -11.55 23.57
CA GLY A 288 29.28 -12.43 22.63
C GLY A 288 29.46 -11.88 21.20
N ASN A 289 30.46 -12.42 20.50
CA ASN A 289 30.80 -12.07 19.11
C ASN A 289 30.11 -13.04 18.13
N PHE A 290 28.79 -12.89 17.96
CA PHE A 290 28.03 -13.64 16.95
C PHE A 290 28.39 -13.25 15.51
N ALA A 291 28.97 -12.06 15.32
CA ALA A 291 29.36 -11.55 14.01
C ALA A 291 30.42 -12.44 13.35
N GLN A 292 31.45 -12.86 14.08
CA GLN A 292 32.50 -13.72 13.52
C GLN A 292 31.95 -15.08 13.04
N SER A 293 31.16 -15.76 13.87
CA SER A 293 30.58 -17.06 13.49
C SER A 293 29.60 -16.92 12.33
N SER A 294 28.75 -15.89 12.34
CA SER A 294 27.78 -15.65 11.27
C SER A 294 28.47 -15.35 9.93
N ILE A 295 29.48 -14.48 9.92
CA ILE A 295 30.24 -14.14 8.70
C ILE A 295 30.96 -15.36 8.16
N THR A 296 31.61 -16.16 9.01
CA THR A 296 32.31 -17.38 8.59
C THR A 296 31.35 -18.40 7.97
N ILE A 297 30.22 -18.68 8.63
CA ILE A 297 29.24 -19.67 8.13
C ILE A 297 28.60 -19.20 6.82
N ASN A 298 28.20 -17.93 6.74
CA ASN A 298 27.58 -17.37 5.53
C ASN A 298 28.59 -17.31 4.36
N GLY A 299 29.85 -16.98 4.64
CA GLY A 299 30.93 -17.01 3.65
C GLY A 299 31.15 -18.40 3.06
N TRP A 300 31.26 -19.41 3.93
CA TRP A 300 31.38 -20.80 3.50
C TRP A 300 30.18 -21.25 2.65
N LEU A 301 28.95 -20.92 3.09
CA LEU A 301 27.73 -21.32 2.38
C LEU A 301 27.68 -20.69 0.98
N ARG A 302 28.00 -19.41 0.85
CA ARG A 302 28.08 -18.71 -0.44
C ARG A 302 29.05 -19.43 -1.39
N ASP A 303 30.25 -19.74 -0.92
CA ASP A 303 31.30 -20.36 -1.74
C ASP A 303 30.92 -21.80 -2.14
N PHE A 304 30.29 -22.55 -1.23
CA PHE A 304 29.76 -23.87 -1.52
C PHE A 304 28.68 -23.83 -2.60
N LEU A 305 27.67 -22.96 -2.46
CA LEU A 305 26.58 -22.84 -3.44
C LEU A 305 27.10 -22.38 -4.81
N TRP A 306 28.06 -21.47 -4.83
CA TRP A 306 28.72 -21.04 -6.06
C TRP A 306 29.47 -22.19 -6.75
N ALA A 307 30.25 -22.96 -5.98
CA ALA A 307 30.96 -24.11 -6.50
C ALA A 307 30.00 -25.15 -7.10
N GLN A 308 28.86 -25.43 -6.45
CA GLN A 308 27.83 -26.33 -6.97
C GLN A 308 27.20 -25.79 -8.27
N ALA A 309 26.84 -24.51 -8.32
CA ALA A 309 26.25 -23.89 -9.52
C ALA A 309 27.20 -23.93 -10.74
N SER A 310 28.51 -23.94 -10.51
CA SER A 310 29.52 -23.99 -11.58
C SER A 310 29.75 -25.38 -12.19
N GLN A 311 29.22 -26.46 -11.58
CA GLN A 311 29.49 -27.84 -12.01
C GLN A 311 28.68 -28.31 -13.22
N ASP A 312 27.55 -27.66 -13.56
CA ASP A 312 26.74 -27.99 -14.76
C ASP A 312 26.14 -26.74 -15.45
N PRO A 313 26.96 -25.97 -16.20
CA PRO A 313 26.53 -24.73 -16.85
C PRO A 313 25.68 -24.92 -18.11
N LEU A 314 25.48 -26.17 -18.59
CA LEU A 314 24.76 -26.44 -19.84
C LEU A 314 23.26 -26.73 -19.63
N HIS A 315 22.85 -27.14 -18.43
CA HIS A 315 21.44 -27.37 -18.07
C HIS A 315 20.80 -26.23 -17.27
N VAL A 316 21.58 -25.21 -16.87
CA VAL A 316 21.10 -23.99 -16.20
C VAL A 316 21.51 -22.78 -17.03
N ARG A 317 20.56 -22.15 -17.74
CA ARG A 317 20.81 -20.89 -18.46
C ARG A 317 20.52 -19.70 -17.53
N PRO A 318 21.52 -18.91 -17.09
CA PRO A 318 21.26 -17.61 -16.50
C PRO A 318 20.91 -16.60 -17.60
N ILE A 319 19.65 -16.15 -17.64
CA ILE A 319 19.21 -15.04 -18.47
C ILE A 319 19.32 -13.77 -17.62
N ALA A 320 20.24 -12.88 -17.96
CA ALA A 320 20.44 -11.66 -17.19
C ALA A 320 19.48 -10.54 -17.64
N HIS A 321 19.42 -10.13 -18.91
CA HIS A 321 18.58 -8.98 -19.34
C HIS A 321 18.25 -9.02 -20.85
N ALA A 322 17.15 -8.39 -21.28
CA ALA A 322 16.79 -8.20 -22.67
C ALA A 322 17.50 -6.97 -23.29
N ILE A 323 17.89 -7.09 -24.56
CA ILE A 323 18.57 -6.07 -25.36
C ILE A 323 17.55 -5.01 -25.82
N TRP A 324 17.90 -3.72 -25.74
CA TRP A 324 17.16 -2.58 -26.30
C TRP A 324 17.96 -1.94 -27.44
N ASP A 325 17.32 -1.72 -28.59
CA ASP A 325 17.88 -1.10 -29.81
C ASP A 325 17.28 0.31 -30.01
N PRO A 326 18.10 1.38 -30.17
CA PRO A 326 17.64 2.75 -30.35
C PRO A 326 17.03 3.10 -31.73
N HIS A 327 16.97 2.19 -32.71
CA HIS A 327 16.61 2.53 -34.10
C HIS A 327 15.24 2.03 -34.59
N PHE A 328 14.20 2.16 -33.78
CA PHE A 328 12.84 1.93 -34.30
C PHE A 328 12.32 3.12 -35.12
N GLY A 329 12.46 3.02 -36.45
CA GLY A 329 11.84 3.91 -37.43
C GLY A 329 10.32 3.69 -37.59
N LYS A 330 9.76 4.16 -38.72
CA LYS A 330 8.31 4.11 -39.10
C LYS A 330 7.48 2.89 -38.62
N PRO A 331 7.99 1.65 -38.57
CA PRO A 331 7.28 0.51 -37.98
C PRO A 331 6.81 0.69 -36.52
N ALA A 332 7.53 1.46 -35.69
CA ALA A 332 7.09 1.76 -34.33
C ALA A 332 5.86 2.67 -34.30
N VAL A 333 5.75 3.63 -35.21
CA VAL A 333 4.58 4.53 -35.29
C VAL A 333 3.32 3.74 -35.61
N GLU A 334 3.39 2.76 -36.52
CA GLU A 334 2.28 1.85 -36.83
C GLU A 334 2.03 0.82 -35.71
N ALA A 335 3.08 0.34 -35.02
CA ALA A 335 2.95 -0.60 -33.91
C ALA A 335 2.38 0.01 -32.61
N PHE A 336 2.64 1.30 -32.37
CA PHE A 336 2.19 2.05 -31.19
C PHE A 336 0.91 2.87 -31.43
N THR A 337 0.35 2.87 -32.63
CA THR A 337 -0.97 3.47 -32.91
C THR A 337 -2.03 2.35 -32.81
N ARG A 338 -2.76 2.29 -31.69
CA ARG A 338 -3.81 1.28 -31.43
C ARG A 338 -5.20 1.86 -31.71
N GLY A 339 -6.17 0.97 -31.95
CA GLY A 339 -7.57 1.31 -32.24
C GLY A 339 -8.13 2.34 -31.27
N GLY A 340 -8.62 3.46 -31.82
CA GLY A 340 -9.19 4.58 -31.07
C GLY A 340 -8.24 5.74 -30.75
N ALA A 341 -6.91 5.59 -30.95
CA ALA A 341 -5.95 6.67 -30.74
C ALA A 341 -5.71 7.51 -32.00
N LEU A 342 -5.62 8.84 -31.85
CA LEU A 342 -5.32 9.78 -32.95
C LEU A 342 -3.82 9.92 -33.27
N GLY A 343 -2.95 9.14 -32.60
CA GLY A 343 -1.49 9.18 -32.76
C GLY A 343 -0.77 8.09 -31.94
N PRO A 344 0.58 8.09 -31.90
CA PRO A 344 1.37 7.10 -31.16
C PRO A 344 1.12 7.19 -29.66
N VAL A 345 0.91 6.06 -29.02
CA VAL A 345 0.64 5.98 -27.59
C VAL A 345 1.56 4.97 -26.88
N ASN A 346 1.96 5.27 -25.64
CA ASN A 346 2.70 4.32 -24.83
C ASN A 346 1.76 3.20 -24.34
N ILE A 347 2.20 1.94 -24.46
CA ILE A 347 1.49 0.80 -23.89
C ILE A 347 1.64 0.86 -22.37
N ALA A 348 0.52 0.75 -21.66
CA ALA A 348 0.50 0.84 -20.20
C ALA A 348 0.64 -0.56 -19.58
N TYR A 349 1.83 -0.88 -19.06
CA TYR A 349 2.11 -2.14 -18.36
C TYR A 349 1.95 -2.06 -16.83
N SER A 350 1.24 -1.06 -16.34
CA SER A 350 1.10 -0.77 -14.90
C SER A 350 0.00 -1.56 -14.21
N GLY A 351 -0.86 -2.26 -14.96
CA GLY A 351 -2.01 -2.98 -14.39
C GLY A 351 -3.18 -2.09 -13.97
N VAL A 352 -3.11 -0.77 -14.19
CA VAL A 352 -4.13 0.19 -13.71
C VAL A 352 -5.48 0.01 -14.40
N TYR A 353 -5.50 -0.48 -15.64
CA TYR A 353 -6.74 -0.79 -16.36
C TYR A 353 -7.49 -1.94 -15.70
N GLN A 354 -6.76 -3.03 -15.44
CA GLN A 354 -7.27 -4.21 -14.76
C GLN A 354 -7.70 -3.86 -13.33
N TRP A 355 -6.96 -2.98 -12.64
CA TRP A 355 -7.37 -2.44 -11.34
C TRP A 355 -8.68 -1.66 -11.41
N TRP A 356 -8.78 -0.62 -12.25
CA TRP A 356 -10.01 0.18 -12.40
C TRP A 356 -11.21 -0.69 -12.76
N TYR A 357 -10.99 -1.69 -13.60
CA TYR A 357 -12.01 -2.66 -13.95
C TYR A 357 -12.45 -3.51 -12.75
N THR A 358 -11.49 -4.03 -11.98
CA THR A 358 -11.75 -4.84 -10.78
C THR A 358 -12.61 -4.07 -9.78
N ILE A 359 -12.35 -2.78 -9.60
CA ILE A 359 -13.02 -1.96 -8.58
C ILE A 359 -14.33 -1.33 -9.06
N GLY A 360 -14.80 -1.65 -10.28
CA GLY A 360 -16.10 -1.23 -10.78
C GLY A 360 -16.14 0.15 -11.46
N LEU A 361 -15.00 0.74 -11.83
CA LEU A 361 -14.98 1.92 -12.70
C LEU A 361 -15.25 1.47 -14.14
N ARG A 362 -16.15 2.17 -14.83
CA ARG A 362 -16.68 1.73 -16.14
C ARG A 362 -16.73 2.86 -17.18
N THR A 363 -16.43 4.10 -16.78
CA THR A 363 -16.45 5.26 -17.66
C THR A 363 -15.26 6.17 -17.36
N ASN A 364 -14.92 7.03 -18.33
CA ASN A 364 -13.94 8.08 -18.14
C ASN A 364 -14.38 9.11 -17.07
N GLU A 365 -15.68 9.30 -16.89
CA GLU A 365 -16.24 10.16 -15.83
C GLU A 365 -15.96 9.60 -14.43
N ASP A 366 -16.05 8.27 -14.26
CA ASP A 366 -15.68 7.60 -13.01
C ASP A 366 -14.20 7.83 -12.68
N LEU A 367 -13.33 7.69 -13.69
CA LEU A 367 -11.89 7.94 -13.55
C LEU A 367 -11.61 9.41 -13.19
N TYR A 368 -12.30 10.35 -13.83
CA TYR A 368 -12.16 11.78 -13.54
C TYR A 368 -12.61 12.13 -12.11
N THR A 369 -13.74 11.58 -11.67
CA THR A 369 -14.25 11.74 -10.31
C THR A 369 -13.29 11.16 -9.28
N GLY A 370 -12.76 9.96 -9.55
CA GLY A 370 -11.72 9.33 -8.73
C GLY A 370 -10.45 10.18 -8.64
N ALA A 371 -10.02 10.80 -9.74
CA ALA A 371 -8.88 11.71 -9.75
C ALA A 371 -9.11 12.93 -8.84
N LEU A 372 -10.27 13.58 -8.93
CA LEU A 372 -10.61 14.72 -8.07
C LEU A 372 -10.67 14.34 -6.59
N PHE A 373 -11.22 13.17 -6.28
CA PHE A 373 -11.26 12.65 -4.92
C PHE A 373 -9.84 12.42 -4.36
N LEU A 374 -8.95 11.80 -5.14
CA LEU A 374 -7.55 11.58 -4.74
C LEU A 374 -6.78 12.89 -4.59
N LEU A 375 -7.04 13.88 -5.46
CA LEU A 375 -6.45 15.22 -5.33
C LEU A 375 -6.91 15.91 -4.04
N PHE A 376 -8.18 15.75 -3.67
CA PHE A 376 -8.70 16.25 -2.40
C PHE A 376 -8.02 15.58 -1.19
N LEU A 377 -7.85 14.25 -1.21
CA LEU A 377 -7.10 13.53 -0.17
C LEU A 377 -5.63 13.95 -0.09
N SER A 378 -5.00 14.24 -1.24
CA SER A 378 -3.65 14.78 -1.31
C SER A 378 -3.54 16.14 -0.60
N ALA A 379 -4.51 17.03 -0.84
CA ALA A 379 -4.57 18.34 -0.19
C ALA A 379 -4.80 18.23 1.33
N ILE A 380 -5.73 17.36 1.76
CA ILE A 380 -5.96 17.10 3.19
C ILE A 380 -4.68 16.60 3.86
N SER A 381 -4.00 15.63 3.23
CA SER A 381 -2.77 15.05 3.79
C SER A 381 -1.69 16.10 3.95
N LEU A 382 -1.52 16.99 2.96
CA LEU A 382 -0.56 18.09 3.04
C LEU A 382 -0.87 19.06 4.19
N ILE A 383 -2.15 19.44 4.33
CA ILE A 383 -2.61 20.31 5.41
C ILE A 383 -2.42 19.62 6.77
N ALA A 384 -2.71 18.33 6.86
CA ALA A 384 -2.51 17.55 8.08
C ALA A 384 -1.04 17.52 8.49
N GLY A 385 -0.11 17.34 7.54
CA GLY A 385 1.33 17.43 7.81
C GLY A 385 1.72 18.79 8.40
N TRP A 386 1.31 19.87 7.74
CA TRP A 386 1.55 21.23 8.24
C TRP A 386 0.92 21.51 9.61
N LEU A 387 -0.30 21.01 9.83
CA LEU A 387 -1.05 21.21 11.08
C LEU A 387 -0.32 20.62 12.28
N HIS A 388 0.25 19.42 12.14
CA HIS A 388 0.98 18.74 13.23
C HIS A 388 2.33 19.38 13.56
N LEU A 389 2.79 20.36 12.77
CA LEU A 389 3.94 21.21 13.11
C LEU A 389 3.52 22.48 13.86
N GLN A 390 2.23 22.81 13.91
CA GLN A 390 1.77 24.03 14.58
C GLN A 390 1.82 23.89 16.11
N PRO A 391 2.16 24.96 16.86
CA PRO A 391 2.33 24.90 18.31
C PRO A 391 1.13 24.32 19.09
N LYS A 392 -0.09 24.54 18.58
CA LYS A 392 -1.34 24.07 19.19
C LYS A 392 -1.62 22.58 18.98
N TRP A 393 -1.11 22.00 17.89
CA TRP A 393 -1.51 20.66 17.43
C TRP A 393 -0.33 19.67 17.35
N LYS A 394 0.86 20.11 17.80
CA LYS A 394 2.05 19.25 17.82
C LYS A 394 1.89 18.11 18.83
N PRO A 395 2.07 16.84 18.42
CA PRO A 395 2.00 15.70 19.36
C PRO A 395 3.14 15.73 20.38
N SER A 396 2.92 15.10 21.55
CA SER A 396 3.96 14.91 22.57
C SER A 396 4.80 13.66 22.32
N VAL A 397 6.01 13.59 22.87
CA VAL A 397 6.83 12.36 22.82
C VAL A 397 6.15 11.15 23.46
N SER A 398 5.33 11.36 24.50
CA SER A 398 4.55 10.29 25.14
C SER A 398 3.51 9.67 24.20
N TRP A 399 2.95 10.46 23.29
CA TRP A 399 2.04 9.95 22.27
C TRP A 399 2.77 9.01 21.29
N PHE A 400 3.97 9.41 20.83
CA PHE A 400 4.79 8.58 19.94
C PHE A 400 5.27 7.28 20.61
N LYS A 401 5.52 7.31 21.92
CA LYS A 401 5.98 6.14 22.69
C LYS A 401 4.87 5.17 23.11
N ASN A 402 3.59 5.52 22.94
CA ASN A 402 2.48 4.64 23.28
C ASN A 402 2.31 3.56 22.20
N ALA A 403 3.10 2.49 22.29
CA ALA A 403 3.13 1.41 21.30
C ALA A 403 1.81 0.63 21.24
N GLU A 404 1.19 0.36 22.38
CA GLU A 404 -0.08 -0.37 22.48
C GLU A 404 -1.21 0.37 21.76
N SER A 405 -1.39 1.66 22.04
CA SER A 405 -2.43 2.46 21.37
C SER A 405 -2.18 2.59 19.87
N ARG A 406 -0.91 2.73 19.46
CA ARG A 406 -0.55 2.76 18.03
C ARG A 406 -0.91 1.43 17.37
N LEU A 407 -0.52 0.30 17.94
CA LEU A 407 -0.81 -1.01 17.37
C LEU A 407 -2.31 -1.29 17.29
N ASN A 408 -3.07 -1.00 18.34
CA ASN A 408 -4.53 -1.12 18.30
C ASN A 408 -5.14 -0.27 17.19
N HIS A 409 -4.71 0.99 17.04
CA HIS A 409 -5.19 1.87 15.98
C HIS A 409 -4.83 1.37 14.58
N HIS A 410 -3.60 0.86 14.37
CA HIS A 410 -3.20 0.36 13.05
C HIS A 410 -3.90 -0.96 12.71
N LEU A 411 -3.99 -1.90 13.66
CA LEU A 411 -4.67 -3.17 13.42
C LEU A 411 -6.17 -2.97 13.22
N SER A 412 -6.88 -2.40 14.20
CA SER A 412 -8.34 -2.27 14.10
C SER A 412 -8.76 -1.12 13.18
N GLY A 413 -8.22 0.08 13.40
CA GLY A 413 -8.64 1.29 12.70
C GLY A 413 -8.14 1.35 11.26
N LEU A 414 -6.84 1.14 11.03
CA LEU A 414 -6.30 1.20 9.68
C LEU A 414 -6.60 -0.08 8.89
N PHE A 415 -6.19 -1.26 9.35
CA PHE A 415 -6.36 -2.49 8.57
C PHE A 415 -7.77 -3.08 8.66
N GLY A 416 -8.34 -3.19 9.86
CA GLY A 416 -9.66 -3.78 10.08
C GLY A 416 -10.78 -3.00 9.39
N VAL A 417 -10.94 -1.72 9.74
CA VAL A 417 -12.00 -0.87 9.17
C VAL A 417 -11.81 -0.64 7.67
N SER A 418 -10.58 -0.46 7.18
CA SER A 418 -10.37 -0.29 5.73
C SER A 418 -10.68 -1.57 4.95
N SER A 419 -10.33 -2.75 5.47
CA SER A 419 -10.69 -4.03 4.83
C SER A 419 -12.19 -4.28 4.86
N LEU A 420 -12.89 -3.83 5.92
CA LEU A 420 -14.35 -3.88 5.99
C LEU A 420 -14.99 -2.94 4.97
N ALA A 421 -14.52 -1.70 4.88
CA ALA A 421 -14.97 -0.73 3.88
C ALA A 421 -14.71 -1.24 2.45
N TRP A 422 -13.56 -1.89 2.22
CA TRP A 422 -13.23 -2.51 0.95
C TRP A 422 -14.17 -3.66 0.60
N THR A 423 -14.50 -4.52 1.57
CA THR A 423 -15.52 -5.56 1.40
C THR A 423 -16.85 -4.95 1.00
N GLY A 424 -17.29 -3.89 1.68
CA GLY A 424 -18.51 -3.17 1.34
C GLY A 424 -18.48 -2.65 -0.10
N HIS A 425 -17.39 -2.00 -0.51
CA HIS A 425 -17.21 -1.55 -1.90
C HIS A 425 -17.28 -2.71 -2.90
N LEU A 426 -16.66 -3.84 -2.62
CA LEU A 426 -16.70 -5.00 -3.52
C LEU A 426 -18.12 -5.55 -3.68
N VAL A 427 -18.85 -5.73 -2.57
CA VAL A 427 -20.21 -6.29 -2.54
C VAL A 427 -21.23 -5.35 -3.17
N HIS A 428 -21.13 -4.05 -2.92
CA HIS A 428 -22.13 -3.08 -3.38
C HIS A 428 -21.81 -2.44 -4.74
N VAL A 429 -20.56 -2.45 -5.18
CA VAL A 429 -20.16 -1.75 -6.42
C VAL A 429 -19.46 -2.68 -7.40
N ALA A 430 -18.40 -3.37 -6.98
CA ALA A 430 -17.57 -4.13 -7.92
C ALA A 430 -18.28 -5.39 -8.46
N ILE A 431 -18.91 -6.18 -7.59
CA ILE A 431 -19.60 -7.41 -7.96
C ILE A 431 -20.83 -7.10 -8.84
N PRO A 432 -21.74 -6.19 -8.48
CA PRO A 432 -22.81 -5.73 -9.39
C PRO A 432 -22.24 -5.20 -10.71
N GLY A 433 -21.17 -4.40 -10.66
CA GLY A 433 -20.45 -3.88 -11.82
C GLY A 433 -19.83 -4.94 -12.73
N SER A 434 -19.48 -6.11 -12.21
CA SER A 434 -19.05 -7.26 -13.02
C SER A 434 -20.21 -8.04 -13.64
N ARG A 435 -21.42 -7.91 -13.08
CA ARG A 435 -22.64 -8.56 -13.57
C ARG A 435 -23.45 -7.69 -14.52
N GLY A 436 -22.93 -6.52 -14.87
CA GLY A 436 -23.56 -5.59 -15.82
C GLY A 436 -24.47 -4.54 -15.17
N GLU A 437 -24.50 -4.45 -13.84
CA GLU A 437 -25.26 -3.44 -13.12
C GLU A 437 -24.41 -2.19 -12.85
N TYR A 438 -25.01 -1.01 -12.96
CA TYR A 438 -24.31 0.26 -12.72
C TYR A 438 -24.74 0.85 -11.38
N VAL A 439 -23.83 0.85 -10.40
CA VAL A 439 -24.09 1.34 -9.03
C VAL A 439 -23.21 2.54 -8.71
N ARG A 440 -23.81 3.69 -8.41
CA ARG A 440 -23.18 4.97 -8.06
C ARG A 440 -23.97 5.65 -6.94
N TRP A 441 -23.46 6.76 -6.41
CA TRP A 441 -24.07 7.48 -5.28
C TRP A 441 -25.55 7.84 -5.47
N ASN A 442 -26.01 8.03 -6.70
CA ASN A 442 -27.40 8.37 -7.02
C ASN A 442 -28.37 7.18 -6.95
N ASN A 443 -27.89 5.92 -6.98
CA ASN A 443 -28.72 4.71 -6.90
C ASN A 443 -28.16 3.66 -5.93
N PHE A 444 -27.15 4.01 -5.12
CA PHE A 444 -26.46 3.09 -4.20
C PHE A 444 -27.40 2.42 -3.18
N LEU A 445 -28.47 3.11 -2.77
CA LEU A 445 -29.45 2.59 -1.82
C LEU A 445 -30.57 1.78 -2.48
N ASP A 446 -30.69 1.86 -3.81
CA ASP A 446 -31.80 1.25 -4.56
C ASP A 446 -31.40 -0.08 -5.21
N VAL A 447 -30.10 -0.33 -5.37
CA VAL A 447 -29.56 -1.57 -5.94
C VAL A 447 -29.19 -2.52 -4.80
N LEU A 448 -29.75 -3.72 -4.82
CA LEU A 448 -29.40 -4.75 -3.84
C LEU A 448 -27.92 -5.15 -4.01
N PRO A 449 -27.21 -5.46 -2.91
CA PRO A 449 -25.89 -6.07 -3.01
C PRO A 449 -25.99 -7.32 -3.89
N GLY A 450 -25.05 -7.43 -4.85
CA GLY A 450 -25.01 -8.54 -5.80
C GLY A 450 -24.77 -9.87 -5.14
#